data_AF-A0A1Y6LKQ1-F1
#
_entry.id   AF-A0A1Y6LKQ1-F1
#
_cell.length_a   1.000
_cell.length_b   1.000
_cell.length_c   1.000
_cell.angle_alpha   90.00
_cell.angle_beta   90.00
_cell.angle_gamma   90.00
#
_symmetry.space_group_name_H-M   'P 1'
#
loop_
_entity.id
_entity.type
_entity.pdbx_description
1 polymer ?
#
loop_
_entity_poly.entity_id
_entity_poly.type
_entity_poly.pdbx_seq_one_letter_code
_entity_poly.pdbx_strand_id
1 'polypeptide(L)'
;MNTQGTYRPGDLTASGLLYEGSDFHSWAESTCALLRVRELMPAGFTFDALMAVDWATVDRRIPKQEEAMEVILGRVSPNVLQRIPVPFRFNTRELFLALQETSKPFRLMDLSPEFRNRVYQAALNDATPDQEISITKPRRSKLPPLLQMSRKVRVELRPLHFGTRTFKVEHIESDTDPVKTQLEEWMKQIVRSDAQHLRHLIIRLSLRRSHLYSSFRFTLRWSPTNGLKVTYAGAFKPDAKLRMKALEAKAFDMTKTMHLRGESIVLAMLVLDSLWTFRAVGQE
;
A
#
# COMPACT_ATOMS: atom_id res chain seq x y z
N MET A 1 6.87 25.29 -7.90
CA MET A 1 7.96 24.30 -7.69
C MET A 1 7.35 23.05 -7.09
N ASN A 2 7.36 21.95 -7.83
CA ASN A 2 6.86 20.64 -7.39
C ASN A 2 8.04 19.85 -6.81
N THR A 3 8.23 19.89 -5.50
CA THR A 3 9.05 18.91 -4.79
C THR A 3 8.09 17.97 -4.06
N GLN A 4 7.75 16.85 -4.71
CA GLN A 4 7.21 15.69 -4.00
C GLN A 4 8.33 15.13 -3.11
N GLY A 5 8.55 15.77 -1.96
CA GLY A 5 9.43 15.27 -0.92
C GLY A 5 8.84 13.96 -0.39
N THR A 6 9.68 12.93 -0.29
CA THR A 6 9.34 11.69 0.40
C THR A 6 9.29 11.96 1.90
N TYR A 7 8.12 12.36 2.41
CA TYR A 7 7.91 12.53 3.85
C TYR A 7 8.00 11.18 4.56
N ARG A 8 8.85 11.08 5.59
CA ARG A 8 8.94 9.94 6.50
C ARG A 8 7.79 10.01 7.52
N PRO A 9 7.38 8.86 8.10
CA PRO A 9 6.48 8.84 9.24
C PRO A 9 7.04 9.73 10.36
N GLY A 10 6.27 10.74 10.78
CA GLY A 10 6.67 11.69 11.80
C GLY A 10 7.14 13.06 11.27
N ASP A 11 7.48 13.18 9.99
CA ASP A 11 7.98 14.45 9.42
C ASP A 11 6.91 15.55 9.47
N LEU A 12 5.65 15.19 9.21
CA LEU A 12 4.54 16.14 9.25
C LEU A 12 4.22 16.61 10.68
N THR A 13 4.25 15.70 11.67
CA THR A 13 4.08 16.04 13.09
C THR A 13 5.21 16.90 13.64
N ALA A 14 6.45 16.69 13.17
CA ALA A 14 7.61 17.48 13.61
C ALA A 14 7.72 18.84 12.90
N SER A 15 7.12 18.98 11.71
CA SER A 15 7.22 20.20 10.90
C SER A 15 6.40 21.40 11.42
N GLY A 16 5.47 21.18 12.35
CA GLY A 16 4.52 22.22 12.79
C GLY A 16 3.53 22.66 11.71
N LEU A 17 3.44 21.93 10.59
CA LEU A 17 2.50 22.19 9.51
C LEU A 17 1.10 21.71 9.86
N LEU A 18 0.08 22.43 9.39
CA LEU A 18 -1.30 21.94 9.38
C LEU A 18 -1.49 20.91 8.27
N TYR A 19 -1.85 19.69 8.65
CA TYR A 19 -2.24 18.64 7.73
C TYR A 19 -3.58 18.01 8.17
N GLU A 20 -4.12 17.14 7.33
CA GLU A 20 -5.41 16.51 7.56
C GLU A 20 -5.41 15.65 8.85
N GLY A 21 -6.38 15.89 9.73
CA GLY A 21 -6.50 15.23 11.03
C GLY A 21 -5.61 15.80 12.14
N SER A 22 -4.93 16.93 11.91
CA SER A 22 -4.18 17.64 12.95
C SER A 22 -5.11 18.23 14.01
N ASP A 23 -4.57 18.50 15.20
CA ASP A 23 -5.23 19.37 16.17
C ASP A 23 -5.23 20.81 15.65
N PHE A 24 -6.31 21.17 14.95
CA PHE A 24 -6.45 22.48 14.32
C PHE A 24 -6.39 23.61 15.35
N HIS A 25 -6.99 23.46 16.52
CA HIS A 25 -7.05 24.52 17.53
C HIS A 25 -5.66 24.79 18.10
N SER A 26 -4.91 23.74 18.46
CA SER A 26 -3.53 23.88 18.91
C SER A 26 -2.63 24.50 17.83
N TRP A 27 -2.77 24.07 16.57
CA TRP A 27 -2.05 24.67 15.45
C TRP A 27 -2.39 26.14 15.23
N ALA A 28 -3.68 26.49 15.33
CA ALA A 28 -4.17 27.86 15.13
C ALA A 28 -3.65 28.79 16.21
N GLU A 29 -3.73 28.40 17.48
CA GLU A 29 -3.18 29.16 18.61
C GLU A 29 -1.66 29.35 18.50
N SER A 30 -0.93 28.28 18.14
CA SER A 30 0.52 28.37 17.88
C SER A 30 0.85 29.34 16.75
N THR A 31 0.04 29.34 15.68
CA THR A 31 0.22 30.22 14.53
C THR A 31 -0.11 31.68 14.88
N CYS A 32 -1.20 31.94 15.61
CA CYS A 32 -1.53 33.28 16.13
C CYS A 32 -0.42 33.80 17.06
N ALA A 33 0.13 32.96 17.94
CA ALA A 33 1.26 33.34 18.79
C ALA A 33 2.49 33.76 17.97
N LEU A 34 2.82 33.04 16.90
CA LEU A 34 3.92 33.40 15.99
C LEU A 34 3.67 34.75 15.29
N LEU A 35 2.46 34.99 14.82
CA LEU A 35 2.10 36.25 14.16
C LEU A 35 2.22 37.44 15.12
N ARG A 36 1.86 37.26 16.39
CA ARG A 36 2.07 38.27 17.44
C ARG A 36 3.55 38.55 17.71
N VAL A 37 4.37 37.50 17.83
CA VAL A 37 5.83 37.64 18.02
C VAL A 37 6.49 38.38 16.85
N ARG A 38 5.93 38.23 15.64
CA ARG A 38 6.39 38.94 14.44
C ARG A 38 5.76 40.32 14.23
N GLU A 39 4.95 40.79 15.17
CA GLU A 39 4.23 42.07 15.09
C GLU A 39 3.33 42.18 13.85
N LEU A 40 2.86 41.04 13.32
CA LEU A 40 1.93 40.95 12.19
C LEU A 40 0.47 40.97 12.68
N MET A 41 0.24 40.81 13.99
CA MET A 41 -1.06 40.88 14.63
C MET A 41 -0.97 41.55 16.01
N PRO A 42 -2.04 42.23 16.47
CA PRO A 42 -2.07 42.82 17.81
C PRO A 42 -1.91 41.79 18.95
N ALA A 43 -1.39 42.22 20.10
CA ALA A 43 -1.14 41.35 21.25
C ALA A 43 -2.39 40.59 21.77
N GLY A 44 -3.59 41.18 21.62
CA GLY A 44 -4.86 40.55 22.01
C GLY A 44 -5.49 39.62 20.97
N PHE A 45 -4.82 39.39 19.83
CA PHE A 45 -5.36 38.62 18.71
C PHE A 45 -5.10 37.12 18.92
N THR A 46 -5.95 36.44 19.67
CA THR A 46 -6.00 34.97 19.81
C THR A 46 -6.87 34.32 18.75
N PHE A 47 -6.81 33.00 18.57
CA PHE A 47 -7.70 32.32 17.64
C PHE A 47 -9.15 32.45 18.09
N ASP A 48 -9.42 32.27 19.38
CA ASP A 48 -10.77 32.44 19.93
C ASP A 48 -11.31 33.86 19.74
N ALA A 49 -10.46 34.88 19.92
CA ALA A 49 -10.83 36.27 19.65
C ALA A 49 -11.13 36.50 18.17
N LEU A 50 -10.32 35.96 17.25
CA LEU A 50 -10.55 36.03 15.81
C LEU A 50 -11.92 35.44 15.41
N MET A 51 -12.29 34.33 16.04
CA MET A 51 -13.53 33.61 15.75
C MET A 51 -14.76 34.27 16.39
N ALA A 52 -14.59 34.93 17.54
CA ALA A 52 -15.67 35.59 18.28
C ALA A 52 -16.01 37.00 17.76
N VAL A 53 -15.11 37.65 17.01
CA VAL A 53 -15.33 39.00 16.49
C VAL A 53 -16.37 39.01 15.37
N ASP A 54 -17.35 39.91 15.48
CA ASP A 54 -18.28 40.22 14.38
C ASP A 54 -17.62 41.16 13.37
N TRP A 55 -16.97 40.56 12.38
CA TRP A 55 -16.23 41.29 11.34
C TRP A 55 -17.11 42.15 10.42
N ALA A 56 -18.44 42.00 10.44
CA ALA A 56 -19.33 42.95 9.77
C ALA A 56 -19.23 44.36 10.37
N THR A 57 -18.75 44.46 11.61
CA THR A 57 -18.62 45.72 12.37
C THR A 57 -17.18 46.21 12.51
N VAL A 58 -16.18 45.43 12.07
CA VAL A 58 -14.77 45.73 12.26
C VAL A 58 -14.12 46.16 10.95
N ASP A 59 -14.07 47.48 10.74
CA ASP A 59 -13.38 48.13 9.61
C ASP A 59 -11.85 48.22 9.84
N ARG A 60 -11.25 47.17 10.42
CA ARG A 60 -9.81 47.12 10.69
C ARG A 60 -9.18 46.04 9.84
N ARG A 61 -8.62 46.45 8.70
CA ARG A 61 -7.62 45.63 7.99
C ARG A 61 -6.50 45.31 8.96
N ILE A 62 -6.12 44.05 9.05
CA ILE A 62 -4.98 43.61 9.87
C ILE A 62 -3.75 44.33 9.31
N PRO A 63 -2.95 45.04 10.14
CA PRO A 63 -1.69 45.62 9.68
C PRO A 63 -0.83 44.52 9.07
N LYS A 64 -0.27 44.74 7.87
CA LYS A 64 0.58 43.75 7.17
C LYS A 64 -0.11 42.40 6.88
N GLN A 65 -1.38 42.46 6.50
CA GLN A 65 -2.18 41.28 6.16
C GLN A 65 -1.48 40.35 5.16
N GLU A 66 -0.82 40.87 4.12
CA GLU A 66 -0.10 40.05 3.13
C GLU A 66 1.02 39.21 3.78
N GLU A 67 1.88 39.84 4.59
CA GLU A 67 2.97 39.15 5.31
C GLU A 67 2.41 38.11 6.30
N ALA A 68 1.31 38.43 7.00
CA ALA A 68 0.65 37.49 7.90
C ALA A 68 0.14 36.25 7.15
N MET A 69 -0.45 36.45 5.97
CA MET A 69 -0.96 35.36 5.14
C MET A 69 0.15 34.48 4.59
N GLU A 70 1.29 35.05 4.18
CA GLU A 70 2.45 34.26 3.78
C GLU A 70 2.95 33.35 4.90
N VAL A 71 3.00 33.86 6.13
CA VAL A 71 3.38 33.06 7.31
C VAL A 71 2.37 31.94 7.59
N ILE A 72 1.07 32.23 7.53
CA ILE A 72 0.02 31.22 7.73
C ILE A 72 0.11 30.15 6.65
N LEU A 73 0.13 30.53 5.37
CA LEU A 73 0.15 29.61 4.24
C LEU A 73 1.43 28.76 4.22
N GLY A 74 2.57 29.33 4.62
CA GLY A 74 3.84 28.61 4.79
C GLY A 74 3.81 27.55 5.91
N ARG A 75 2.81 27.61 6.80
CA ARG A 75 2.58 26.63 7.88
C ARG A 75 1.45 25.64 7.56
N VAL A 76 1.00 25.56 6.33
CA VAL A 76 -0.05 24.62 5.90
C VAL A 76 0.54 23.64 4.88
N SER A 77 0.22 22.36 5.03
CA SER A 77 0.64 21.34 4.07
C SER A 77 0.10 21.66 2.66
N PRO A 78 0.88 21.40 1.59
CA PRO A 78 0.44 21.65 0.22
C PRO A 78 -0.89 20.96 -0.13
N ASN A 79 -1.17 19.78 0.44
CA ASN A 79 -2.39 19.03 0.22
C ASN A 79 -3.64 19.73 0.77
N VAL A 80 -3.53 20.38 1.93
CA VAL A 80 -4.64 21.17 2.50
C VAL A 80 -4.81 22.46 1.70
N LEU A 81 -3.72 23.14 1.35
CA LEU A 81 -3.76 24.37 0.54
C LEU A 81 -4.48 24.20 -0.80
N GLN A 82 -4.28 23.07 -1.49
CA GLN A 82 -4.95 22.78 -2.76
C GLN A 82 -6.47 22.73 -2.66
N ARG A 83 -7.03 22.48 -1.47
CA ARG A 83 -8.47 22.38 -1.23
C ARG A 83 -9.11 23.73 -0.88
N ILE A 84 -8.31 24.76 -0.64
CA ILE A 84 -8.78 26.08 -0.22
C ILE A 84 -9.06 26.95 -1.46
N PRO A 85 -10.29 27.47 -1.64
CA PRO A 85 -10.60 28.44 -2.69
C PRO A 85 -9.65 29.63 -2.67
N VAL A 86 -9.18 30.05 -3.85
CA VAL A 86 -8.24 31.17 -4.02
C VAL A 86 -8.72 32.46 -3.34
N PRO A 87 -10.01 32.86 -3.41
CA PRO A 87 -10.48 34.09 -2.75
C PRO A 87 -10.24 34.11 -1.23
N PHE A 88 -10.35 32.96 -0.58
CA PHE A 88 -10.16 32.86 0.88
C PHE A 88 -8.70 33.00 1.29
N ARG A 89 -7.74 32.92 0.35
CA ARG A 89 -6.31 33.11 0.63
C ARG A 89 -5.90 34.57 0.82
N PHE A 90 -6.85 35.50 0.73
CA PHE A 90 -6.60 36.93 0.94
C PHE A 90 -7.27 37.47 2.20
N ASN A 91 -8.15 36.71 2.85
CA ASN A 91 -8.85 37.10 4.07
C ASN A 91 -8.48 36.13 5.20
N THR A 92 -7.90 36.66 6.29
CA THR A 92 -7.40 35.83 7.39
C THR A 92 -8.50 35.00 8.05
N ARG A 93 -9.68 35.57 8.35
CA ARG A 93 -10.77 34.82 8.99
C ARG A 93 -11.31 33.71 8.08
N GLU A 94 -11.58 34.06 6.82
CA GLU A 94 -12.06 33.09 5.84
C GLU A 94 -11.03 31.99 5.60
N LEU A 95 -9.74 32.32 5.63
CA LEU A 95 -8.67 31.33 5.58
C LEU A 95 -8.71 30.41 6.79
N PHE A 96 -8.80 30.92 8.02
CA PHE A 96 -8.88 30.08 9.23
C PHE A 96 -10.12 29.18 9.20
N LEU A 97 -11.28 29.69 8.79
CA LEU A 97 -12.50 28.89 8.61
C LEU A 97 -12.32 27.80 7.54
N ALA A 98 -11.77 28.16 6.39
CA ALA A 98 -11.50 27.20 5.32
C ALA A 98 -10.47 26.15 5.75
N LEU A 99 -9.42 26.54 6.48
CA LEU A 99 -8.42 25.63 7.03
C LEU A 99 -9.02 24.71 8.08
N GLN A 100 -9.91 25.20 8.95
CA GLN A 100 -10.60 24.39 9.94
C GLN A 100 -11.42 23.29 9.26
N GLU A 101 -12.17 23.62 8.22
CA GLU A 101 -12.96 22.64 7.47
C GLU A 101 -12.09 21.67 6.66
N THR A 102 -11.09 22.18 5.95
CA THR A 102 -10.25 21.36 5.05
C THR A 102 -9.21 20.51 5.77
N SER A 103 -8.86 20.84 7.02
CA SER A 103 -7.99 20.03 7.88
C SER A 103 -8.71 18.93 8.64
N LYS A 104 -10.06 18.88 8.61
CA LYS A 104 -10.80 17.77 9.22
C LYS A 104 -10.36 16.43 8.63
N PRO A 105 -10.28 15.37 9.45
CA PRO A 105 -9.90 14.05 8.96
C PRO A 105 -10.91 13.55 7.94
N PHE A 106 -10.43 13.09 6.78
CA PHE A 106 -11.27 12.47 5.77
C PHE A 106 -11.84 11.17 6.32
N ARG A 107 -13.17 11.10 6.35
CA ARG A 107 -13.89 9.93 6.84
C ARG A 107 -14.00 8.89 5.74
N LEU A 108 -12.92 8.14 5.53
CA LEU A 108 -12.86 7.06 4.53
C LEU A 108 -14.05 6.09 4.63
N MET A 109 -14.55 5.86 5.84
CA MET A 109 -15.64 4.92 6.10
C MET A 109 -17.03 5.46 5.74
N ASP A 110 -17.17 6.77 5.52
CA ASP A 110 -18.42 7.42 5.10
C ASP A 110 -18.62 7.33 3.58
N LEU A 111 -17.55 7.02 2.83
CA LEU A 111 -17.66 6.73 1.40
C LEU A 111 -18.46 5.46 1.14
N SER A 112 -19.08 5.35 -0.04
CA SER A 112 -19.70 4.08 -0.47
C SER A 112 -18.64 2.98 -0.70
N PRO A 113 -18.99 1.68 -0.63
CA PRO A 113 -18.06 0.58 -0.88
C PRO A 113 -17.32 0.70 -2.22
N GLU A 114 -17.99 1.20 -3.26
CA GLU A 114 -17.42 1.37 -4.60
C GLU A 114 -16.28 2.39 -4.60
N PHE A 115 -16.50 3.54 -3.94
CA PHE A 115 -15.46 4.57 -3.82
C PHE A 115 -14.31 4.11 -2.92
N ARG A 116 -14.60 3.41 -1.81
CA ARG A 116 -13.55 2.81 -0.97
C ARG A 116 -12.68 1.84 -1.77
N ASN A 117 -13.29 0.98 -2.58
CA ASN A 117 -12.57 0.05 -3.44
C ASN A 117 -11.67 0.77 -4.45
N ARG A 118 -12.10 1.90 -5.03
CA ARG A 118 -11.25 2.71 -5.91
C ARG A 118 -10.07 3.33 -5.16
N VAL A 119 -10.29 3.85 -3.95
CA VAL A 119 -9.22 4.39 -3.09
C VAL A 119 -8.21 3.29 -2.73
N TYR A 120 -8.71 2.11 -2.35
CA TYR A 120 -7.89 0.93 -2.07
C TYR A 120 -7.04 0.51 -3.28
N GLN A 121 -7.64 0.46 -4.47
CA GLN A 121 -6.92 0.13 -5.70
C GLN A 121 -5.85 1.16 -6.01
N ALA A 122 -6.16 2.47 -5.92
CA ALA A 122 -5.21 3.54 -6.14
C ALA A 122 -4.03 3.42 -5.16
N ALA A 123 -4.30 3.27 -3.86
CA ALA A 123 -3.27 3.16 -2.84
C ALA A 123 -2.43 1.89 -2.97
N LEU A 124 -3.05 0.78 -3.41
CA LEU A 124 -2.29 -0.42 -3.75
C LEU A 124 -1.43 -0.18 -4.99
N ASN A 125 -1.93 0.45 -6.05
CA ASN A 125 -1.19 0.65 -7.31
C ASN A 125 -0.03 1.64 -7.17
N ASP A 126 -0.21 2.74 -6.42
CA ASP A 126 0.84 3.74 -6.16
C ASP A 126 2.07 3.14 -5.45
N ALA A 127 1.88 2.08 -4.66
CA ALA A 127 2.99 1.40 -4.00
C ALA A 127 3.95 0.73 -4.99
N THR A 128 3.52 0.52 -6.25
CA THR A 128 4.23 0.22 -7.52
C THR A 128 3.37 -0.76 -8.33
N PRO A 129 2.92 -0.40 -9.54
CA PRO A 129 1.95 -1.18 -10.31
C PRO A 129 2.50 -2.54 -10.77
N ASP A 130 3.83 -2.68 -10.87
CA ASP A 130 4.51 -3.89 -11.34
C ASP A 130 5.36 -4.60 -10.28
N GLN A 131 5.23 -4.27 -8.98
CA GLN A 131 5.97 -5.01 -7.95
C GLN A 131 5.41 -6.43 -7.81
N GLU A 132 6.17 -7.36 -8.39
CA GLU A 132 6.25 -8.74 -7.93
C GLU A 132 6.70 -8.71 -6.44
N ILE A 133 5.85 -9.20 -5.52
CA ILE A 133 6.14 -9.19 -4.08
C ILE A 133 7.07 -10.37 -3.77
N SER A 134 8.34 -10.09 -3.48
CA SER A 134 9.32 -11.10 -3.11
C SER A 134 9.04 -11.66 -1.71
N ILE A 135 8.79 -12.97 -1.64
CA ILE A 135 8.50 -13.73 -0.43
C ILE A 135 9.78 -14.07 0.35
N THR A 136 10.88 -14.31 -0.37
CA THR A 136 12.13 -14.86 0.17
C THR A 136 13.07 -13.82 0.76
N LYS A 137 12.85 -12.53 0.48
CA LYS A 137 13.70 -11.46 1.01
C LYS A 137 13.21 -11.03 2.41
N PRO A 138 14.06 -11.07 3.45
CA PRO A 138 13.69 -10.75 4.84
C PRO A 138 13.18 -9.31 5.04
N ARG A 139 13.28 -8.44 4.02
CA ARG A 139 12.86 -7.05 4.08
C ARG A 139 11.50 -6.73 3.44
N ARG A 140 10.75 -7.67 2.84
CA ARG A 140 9.64 -7.26 1.93
C ARG A 140 8.29 -8.00 1.95
N SER A 141 8.04 -8.95 2.85
CA SER A 141 6.69 -9.56 2.97
C SER A 141 5.78 -8.86 3.99
N LYS A 142 6.06 -7.61 4.37
CA LYS A 142 5.15 -6.87 5.25
C LYS A 142 3.88 -6.53 4.47
N LEU A 143 2.73 -7.00 4.98
CA LEU A 143 1.42 -6.60 4.48
C LEU A 143 1.38 -5.07 4.37
N PRO A 144 0.84 -4.50 3.27
CA PRO A 144 0.68 -3.06 3.13
C PRO A 144 0.13 -2.41 4.40
N PRO A 145 0.58 -1.21 4.79
CA PRO A 145 0.11 -0.53 6.00
C PRO A 145 -1.42 -0.46 6.11
N LEU A 146 -2.12 -0.30 4.98
CA LEU A 146 -3.58 -0.34 4.92
C LEU A 146 -4.20 -1.66 5.43
N LEU A 147 -3.55 -2.79 5.18
CA LEU A 147 -3.96 -4.10 5.71
C LEU A 147 -3.67 -4.27 7.21
N GLN A 148 -3.06 -3.28 7.86
CA GLN A 148 -2.77 -3.31 9.30
C GLN A 148 -3.68 -2.36 10.10
N MET A 149 -4.60 -1.65 9.45
CA MET A 149 -5.48 -0.67 10.08
C MET A 149 -6.67 -1.32 10.81
N SER A 150 -7.89 -1.20 10.27
CA SER A 150 -9.12 -1.67 10.93
C SER A 150 -9.57 -3.03 10.41
N ARG A 151 -10.39 -3.75 11.20
CA ARG A 151 -11.00 -5.02 10.76
C ARG A 151 -11.82 -4.85 9.47
N LYS A 152 -12.59 -3.76 9.34
CA LYS A 152 -13.43 -3.51 8.18
C LYS A 152 -12.60 -3.26 6.92
N VAL A 153 -11.59 -2.39 7.00
CA VAL A 153 -10.65 -2.15 5.87
C VAL A 153 -9.96 -3.45 5.47
N ARG A 154 -9.51 -4.27 6.43
CA ARG A 154 -8.88 -5.56 6.13
C ARG A 154 -9.78 -6.52 5.34
N VAL A 155 -11.05 -6.64 5.74
CA VAL A 155 -12.01 -7.53 5.06
C VAL A 155 -12.24 -7.09 3.61
N GLU A 156 -12.34 -5.78 3.36
CA GLU A 156 -12.56 -5.23 2.02
C GLU A 156 -11.29 -5.29 1.15
N LEU A 157 -10.12 -5.02 1.74
CA LEU A 157 -8.86 -4.85 1.01
C LEU A 157 -8.14 -6.16 0.70
N ARG A 158 -8.30 -7.20 1.53
CA ARG A 158 -7.62 -8.51 1.33
C ARG A 158 -7.95 -9.16 -0.02
N PRO A 159 -9.23 -9.26 -0.44
CA PRO A 159 -9.56 -9.81 -1.75
C PRO A 159 -8.89 -9.04 -2.89
N LEU A 160 -8.80 -7.71 -2.78
CA LEU A 160 -8.13 -6.86 -3.76
C LEU A 160 -6.63 -7.12 -3.77
N HIS A 161 -5.98 -7.11 -2.60
CA HIS A 161 -4.54 -7.30 -2.50
C HIS A 161 -4.08 -8.66 -3.05
N PHE A 162 -4.65 -9.76 -2.56
CA PHE A 162 -4.25 -11.10 -3.01
C PHE A 162 -4.78 -11.44 -4.41
N GLY A 163 -5.84 -10.77 -4.83
CA GLY A 163 -6.48 -10.95 -6.13
C GLY A 163 -5.76 -10.29 -7.29
N THR A 164 -5.13 -9.14 -7.06
CA THR A 164 -4.46 -8.36 -8.11
C THR A 164 -2.94 -8.52 -8.09
N ARG A 165 -2.35 -8.86 -6.94
CA ARG A 165 -0.89 -8.92 -6.81
C ARG A 165 -0.29 -10.23 -7.31
N THR A 166 0.92 -10.07 -7.83
CA THR A 166 1.80 -11.18 -8.20
C THR A 166 2.77 -11.42 -7.06
N PHE A 167 2.67 -12.58 -6.43
CA PHE A 167 3.63 -12.99 -5.41
C PHE A 167 4.78 -13.73 -6.07
N LYS A 168 6.00 -13.54 -5.58
CA LYS A 168 7.19 -14.11 -6.18
C LYS A 168 8.11 -14.73 -5.15
N VAL A 169 8.59 -15.91 -5.48
CA VAL A 169 9.62 -16.62 -4.71
C VAL A 169 10.90 -16.52 -5.54
N GLU A 170 11.89 -15.76 -5.07
CA GLU A 170 13.17 -15.50 -5.78
C GLU A 170 14.33 -16.19 -5.09
N HIS A 171 15.29 -16.70 -5.88
CA HIS A 171 16.65 -17.05 -5.46
C HIS A 171 16.73 -17.87 -4.18
N ILE A 172 16.64 -19.19 -4.36
CA ILE A 172 16.92 -20.14 -3.29
C ILE A 172 18.17 -20.89 -3.73
N GLU A 173 19.31 -20.26 -3.48
CA GLU A 173 20.60 -20.95 -3.56
C GLU A 173 20.65 -21.93 -2.40
N SER A 174 20.56 -23.22 -2.65
CA SER A 174 20.86 -24.19 -1.60
C SER A 174 21.15 -25.59 -2.10
N ASP A 175 22.16 -26.17 -1.47
CA ASP A 175 22.51 -27.59 -1.52
C ASP A 175 21.57 -28.46 -0.65
N THR A 176 20.75 -27.86 0.22
CA THR A 176 19.78 -28.53 1.12
C THR A 176 18.45 -27.76 1.26
N ASP A 177 17.39 -28.36 0.72
CA ASP A 177 15.95 -28.01 0.69
C ASP A 177 15.37 -26.79 1.49
N PRO A 178 15.72 -25.52 1.18
CA PRO A 178 15.13 -24.36 1.85
C PRO A 178 13.89 -23.86 1.10
N VAL A 179 13.68 -24.29 -0.15
CA VAL A 179 12.57 -23.86 -0.99
C VAL A 179 11.28 -24.28 -0.34
N LYS A 180 11.18 -25.58 -0.02
CA LYS A 180 10.03 -26.15 0.64
C LYS A 180 9.75 -25.46 1.97
N THR A 181 10.77 -25.30 2.82
CA THR A 181 10.63 -24.67 4.14
C THR A 181 10.14 -23.22 4.05
N GLN A 182 10.71 -22.41 3.15
CA GLN A 182 10.29 -21.01 2.97
C GLN A 182 8.90 -20.90 2.36
N LEU A 183 8.57 -21.77 1.39
CA LEU A 183 7.23 -21.86 0.83
C LEU A 183 6.22 -22.26 1.90
N GLU A 184 6.53 -23.26 2.73
CA GLU A 184 5.68 -23.72 3.84
C GLU A 184 5.45 -22.63 4.89
N GLU A 185 6.50 -21.88 5.25
CA GLU A 185 6.36 -20.77 6.19
C GLU A 185 5.49 -19.64 5.63
N TRP A 186 5.69 -19.26 4.37
CA TRP A 186 4.84 -18.29 3.69
C TRP A 186 3.40 -18.79 3.56
N MET A 187 3.21 -20.07 3.23
CA MET A 187 1.89 -20.70 3.19
C MET A 187 1.22 -20.64 4.55
N LYS A 188 1.91 -20.94 5.65
CA LYS A 188 1.35 -20.83 7.02
C LYS A 188 0.86 -19.40 7.33
N GLN A 189 1.47 -18.37 6.75
CA GLN A 189 1.03 -16.98 6.90
C GLN A 189 -0.27 -16.69 6.11
N ILE A 190 -0.48 -17.31 4.94
CA ILE A 190 -1.61 -17.01 4.03
C ILE A 190 -2.79 -17.98 4.16
N VAL A 191 -2.52 -19.25 4.46
CA VAL A 191 -3.48 -20.37 4.45
C VAL A 191 -4.66 -20.17 5.40
N ARG A 192 -4.54 -19.29 6.41
CA ARG A 192 -5.60 -19.11 7.42
C ARG A 192 -6.92 -18.56 6.88
N SER A 193 -6.90 -17.62 5.92
CA SER A 193 -8.14 -17.04 5.35
C SER A 193 -7.97 -16.41 3.97
N ASP A 194 -6.74 -16.14 3.56
CA ASP A 194 -6.47 -15.24 2.43
C ASP A 194 -6.11 -16.03 1.17
N ALA A 195 -5.76 -17.32 1.31
CA ALA A 195 -5.47 -18.22 0.20
C ALA A 195 -6.59 -18.26 -0.85
N GLN A 196 -7.85 -18.17 -0.44
CA GLN A 196 -9.01 -18.15 -1.35
C GLN A 196 -8.97 -17.00 -2.37
N HIS A 197 -8.31 -15.90 -2.01
CA HIS A 197 -8.18 -14.70 -2.82
C HIS A 197 -6.94 -14.69 -3.71
N LEU A 198 -6.00 -15.62 -3.50
CA LEU A 198 -4.78 -15.70 -4.30
C LEU A 198 -5.11 -15.98 -5.77
N ARG A 199 -4.50 -15.22 -6.68
CA ARG A 199 -4.70 -15.39 -8.13
C ARG A 199 -3.44 -15.64 -8.91
N HIS A 200 -2.29 -15.13 -8.45
CA HIS A 200 -1.06 -15.18 -9.21
C HIS A 200 0.18 -15.38 -8.33
N LEU A 201 0.92 -16.46 -8.60
CA LEU A 201 2.18 -16.78 -7.94
C LEU A 201 3.24 -17.14 -8.99
N ILE A 202 4.43 -16.58 -8.84
CA ILE A 202 5.60 -16.88 -9.65
C ILE A 202 6.67 -17.48 -8.75
N ILE A 203 7.20 -18.63 -9.12
CA ILE A 203 8.33 -19.25 -8.44
C ILE A 203 9.51 -19.23 -9.41
N ARG A 204 10.60 -18.56 -9.05
CA ARG A 204 11.85 -18.54 -9.81
C ARG A 204 12.91 -19.31 -9.04
N LEU A 205 13.29 -20.46 -9.57
CA LEU A 205 14.38 -21.28 -9.06
C LEU A 205 15.64 -21.01 -9.89
N SER A 206 16.76 -20.85 -9.22
CA SER A 206 18.07 -20.71 -9.87
C SER A 206 18.99 -21.77 -9.30
N LEU A 207 19.55 -22.60 -10.18
CA LEU A 207 20.52 -23.62 -9.83
C LEU A 207 21.90 -23.16 -10.30
N ARG A 208 22.83 -23.08 -9.34
CA ARG A 208 24.24 -22.83 -9.61
C ARG A 208 25.01 -24.11 -9.32
N ARG A 209 25.56 -24.76 -10.35
CA ARG A 209 26.47 -25.91 -10.20
C ARG A 209 27.78 -25.56 -10.84
N SER A 210 28.86 -25.42 -10.05
CA SER A 210 30.28 -25.28 -10.44
C SER A 210 30.59 -24.27 -11.58
N HIS A 211 30.06 -24.44 -12.79
CA HIS A 211 30.18 -23.52 -13.93
C HIS A 211 28.89 -23.29 -14.75
N LEU A 212 27.76 -23.92 -14.40
CA LEU A 212 26.47 -23.81 -15.10
C LEU A 212 25.43 -23.08 -14.25
N TYR A 213 24.77 -22.10 -14.87
CA TYR A 213 23.62 -21.38 -14.30
C TYR A 213 22.35 -21.79 -15.06
N SER A 214 21.44 -22.47 -14.38
CA SER A 214 20.12 -22.80 -14.92
C SER A 214 19.05 -22.08 -14.13
N SER A 215 18.12 -21.41 -14.82
CA SER A 215 16.99 -20.75 -14.19
C SER A 215 15.69 -21.35 -14.69
N PHE A 216 14.79 -21.62 -13.75
CA PHE A 216 13.47 -22.19 -13.98
C PHE A 216 12.42 -21.24 -13.42
N ARG A 217 11.41 -20.95 -14.22
CA ARG A 217 10.30 -20.09 -13.84
C ARG A 217 9.02 -20.89 -13.92
N PHE A 218 8.29 -20.96 -12.81
CA PHE A 218 6.96 -21.51 -12.73
C PHE A 218 5.99 -20.38 -12.44
N THR A 219 4.86 -20.35 -13.15
CA THR A 219 3.82 -19.35 -12.97
C THR A 219 2.51 -20.08 -12.75
N LEU A 220 1.96 -19.94 -11.56
CA LEU A 220 0.67 -20.49 -11.16
C LEU A 220 -0.36 -19.38 -11.24
N ARG A 221 -1.38 -19.58 -12.07
CA ARG A 221 -2.50 -18.66 -12.22
C ARG A 221 -3.79 -19.37 -11.87
N TRP A 222 -4.66 -18.73 -11.11
CA TRP A 222 -6.03 -19.20 -10.94
C TRP A 222 -7.00 -18.15 -11.48
N SER A 223 -7.97 -18.58 -12.27
CA SER A 223 -9.14 -17.75 -12.62
C SER A 223 -10.45 -18.53 -12.46
N PRO A 224 -11.57 -17.83 -12.25
CA PRO A 224 -12.88 -18.49 -12.20
C PRO A 224 -13.23 -19.22 -13.49
N THR A 225 -12.74 -18.74 -14.63
CA THR A 225 -13.08 -19.25 -15.97
C THR A 225 -12.23 -20.47 -16.37
N ASN A 226 -10.93 -20.44 -16.07
CA ASN A 226 -9.98 -21.43 -16.56
C ASN A 226 -9.46 -22.36 -15.45
N GLY A 227 -9.86 -22.12 -14.20
CA GLY A 227 -9.31 -22.81 -13.04
C GLY A 227 -7.83 -22.51 -12.83
N LEU A 228 -7.12 -23.48 -12.28
CA LEU A 228 -5.67 -23.42 -12.09
C LEU A 228 -4.96 -23.71 -13.43
N LYS A 229 -3.99 -22.86 -13.78
CA LYS A 229 -3.08 -23.04 -14.90
C LYS A 229 -1.64 -22.91 -14.42
N VAL A 230 -0.79 -23.88 -14.79
CA VAL A 230 0.63 -23.86 -14.45
C VAL A 230 1.44 -23.70 -15.73
N THR A 231 2.20 -22.61 -15.84
CA THR A 231 3.16 -22.45 -16.94
C THR A 231 4.58 -22.51 -16.42
N TYR A 232 5.47 -23.07 -17.23
CA TYR A 232 6.86 -23.25 -16.88
C TYR A 232 7.76 -22.82 -18.03
N ALA A 233 8.88 -22.19 -17.70
CA ALA A 233 9.90 -21.75 -18.65
C ALA A 233 11.29 -22.11 -18.11
N GLY A 234 12.18 -22.56 -19.00
CA GLY A 234 13.52 -23.04 -18.65
C GLY A 234 13.92 -24.28 -19.46
N ALA A 235 15.19 -24.67 -19.34
CA ALA A 235 15.76 -25.84 -20.01
C ALA A 235 15.39 -27.13 -19.26
N PHE A 236 14.14 -27.59 -19.42
CA PHE A 236 13.68 -28.86 -18.86
C PHE A 236 13.89 -30.03 -19.83
N LYS A 237 14.34 -31.17 -19.31
CA LYS A 237 14.34 -32.45 -20.03
C LYS A 237 12.92 -32.84 -20.47
N PRO A 238 12.74 -33.57 -21.59
CA PRO A 238 11.42 -34.02 -22.06
C PRO A 238 10.62 -34.78 -20.99
N ASP A 239 11.27 -35.70 -20.26
CA ASP A 239 10.61 -36.50 -19.22
C ASP A 239 10.10 -35.65 -18.05
N ALA A 240 10.86 -34.62 -17.68
CA ALA A 240 10.44 -33.65 -16.67
C ALA A 240 9.18 -32.91 -17.12
N LYS A 241 9.11 -32.48 -18.40
CA LYS A 241 7.91 -31.84 -18.95
C LYS A 241 6.69 -32.78 -18.94
N LEU A 242 6.89 -34.07 -19.22
CA LEU A 242 5.82 -35.07 -19.19
C LEU A 242 5.29 -35.27 -17.75
N ARG A 243 6.19 -35.44 -16.78
CA ARG A 243 5.83 -35.54 -15.36
C ARG A 243 5.12 -34.30 -14.86
N MET A 244 5.57 -33.11 -15.25
CA MET A 244 4.94 -31.84 -14.91
C MET A 244 3.50 -31.74 -15.43
N LYS A 245 3.26 -32.14 -16.68
CA LYS A 245 1.90 -32.18 -17.25
C LYS A 245 0.99 -33.16 -16.50
N ALA A 246 1.50 -34.34 -16.14
CA ALA A 246 0.74 -35.33 -15.37
C ALA A 246 0.35 -34.81 -13.98
N LEU A 247 1.27 -34.13 -13.30
CA LEU A 247 0.99 -33.53 -12.00
C LEU A 247 0.07 -32.31 -12.09
N GLU A 248 0.18 -31.49 -13.15
CA GLU A 248 -0.76 -30.40 -13.42
C GLU A 248 -2.19 -30.94 -13.59
N ALA A 249 -2.37 -32.00 -14.38
CA ALA A 249 -3.66 -32.65 -14.56
C ALA A 249 -4.23 -33.18 -13.23
N LYS A 250 -3.38 -33.79 -12.39
CA LYS A 250 -3.77 -34.25 -11.06
C LYS A 250 -4.19 -33.09 -10.15
N ALA A 251 -3.41 -32.02 -10.11
CA ALA A 251 -3.75 -30.83 -9.32
C ALA A 251 -5.07 -30.22 -9.80
N PHE A 252 -5.27 -30.11 -11.11
CA PHE A 252 -6.52 -29.62 -11.70
C PHE A 252 -7.72 -30.47 -11.27
N ASP A 253 -7.63 -31.80 -11.37
CA ASP A 253 -8.72 -32.71 -10.98
C ASP A 253 -9.09 -32.60 -9.49
N MET A 254 -8.07 -32.52 -8.63
CA MET A 254 -8.27 -32.29 -7.20
C MET A 254 -8.95 -30.94 -6.93
N THR A 255 -8.51 -29.87 -7.60
CA THR A 255 -9.09 -28.53 -7.40
C THR A 255 -10.53 -28.44 -7.85
N LYS A 256 -10.88 -29.14 -8.94
CA LYS A 256 -12.26 -29.22 -9.43
C LYS A 256 -13.15 -29.97 -8.44
N THR A 257 -12.68 -31.10 -7.93
CA THR A 257 -13.41 -31.96 -6.98
C THR A 257 -13.64 -31.26 -5.64
N MET A 258 -12.67 -30.48 -5.16
CA MET A 258 -12.72 -29.80 -3.87
C MET A 258 -13.27 -28.35 -3.95
N HIS A 259 -13.69 -27.90 -5.14
CA HIS A 259 -14.16 -26.52 -5.39
C HIS A 259 -13.19 -25.43 -4.89
N LEU A 260 -11.89 -25.68 -5.00
CA LEU A 260 -10.86 -24.77 -4.51
C LEU A 260 -10.72 -23.55 -5.42
N ARG A 261 -10.52 -22.38 -4.82
CA ARG A 261 -10.28 -21.12 -5.53
C ARG A 261 -8.79 -20.84 -5.55
N GLY A 262 -8.34 -19.74 -4.94
CA GLY A 262 -6.92 -19.43 -4.84
C GLY A 262 -6.13 -20.47 -4.03
N GLU A 263 -6.81 -21.25 -3.18
CA GLU A 263 -6.25 -22.41 -2.49
C GLU A 263 -5.71 -23.46 -3.46
N SER A 264 -6.19 -23.48 -4.70
CA SER A 264 -5.67 -24.33 -5.78
C SER A 264 -4.18 -24.09 -6.04
N ILE A 265 -3.71 -22.84 -5.87
CA ILE A 265 -2.30 -22.50 -6.03
C ILE A 265 -1.48 -23.12 -4.90
N VAL A 266 -1.98 -23.06 -3.67
CA VAL A 266 -1.35 -23.68 -2.49
C VAL A 266 -1.33 -25.20 -2.63
N LEU A 267 -2.46 -25.80 -3.03
CA LEU A 267 -2.56 -27.23 -3.27
C LEU A 267 -1.58 -27.67 -4.37
N ALA A 268 -1.50 -26.93 -5.47
CA ALA A 268 -0.56 -27.21 -6.54
C ALA A 268 0.87 -27.17 -6.03
N MET A 269 1.24 -26.20 -5.18
CA MET A 269 2.57 -26.21 -4.57
C MET A 269 2.84 -27.47 -3.74
N LEU A 270 1.86 -27.93 -2.95
CA LEU A 270 2.02 -29.14 -2.13
C LEU A 270 2.07 -30.42 -2.97
N VAL A 271 1.25 -30.52 -4.02
CA VAL A 271 1.20 -31.69 -4.92
C VAL A 271 2.42 -31.74 -5.84
N LEU A 272 2.94 -30.58 -6.22
CA LEU A 272 4.12 -30.41 -7.07
C LEU A 272 5.42 -30.39 -6.27
N ASP A 273 5.44 -30.88 -5.03
CA ASP A 273 6.62 -30.89 -4.15
C ASP A 273 7.88 -31.40 -4.87
N SER A 274 7.73 -32.48 -5.64
CA SER A 274 8.80 -33.07 -6.44
C SER A 274 9.39 -32.11 -7.47
N LEU A 275 8.63 -31.14 -8.00
CA LEU A 275 9.12 -30.13 -8.95
C LEU A 275 9.98 -29.05 -8.28
N TRP A 276 9.77 -28.82 -6.99
CA TRP A 276 10.55 -27.84 -6.21
C TRP A 276 11.84 -28.46 -5.67
N THR A 277 11.90 -29.79 -5.57
CA THR A 277 13.13 -30.51 -5.23
C THR A 277 14.06 -30.59 -6.44
N PHE A 278 15.28 -30.05 -6.30
CA PHE A 278 16.27 -29.95 -7.38
C PHE A 278 16.68 -31.29 -8.02
N ARG A 279 16.40 -32.42 -7.36
CA ARG A 279 16.62 -33.76 -7.93
C ARG A 279 15.80 -33.99 -9.20
N ALA A 280 14.59 -33.46 -9.29
CA ALA A 280 13.71 -33.67 -10.46
C ALA A 280 14.10 -32.87 -11.71
N VAL A 281 14.92 -31.83 -11.55
CA VAL A 281 15.24 -30.87 -12.62
C VAL A 281 16.61 -31.16 -13.26
N GLY A 282 17.47 -31.95 -12.61
CA GLY A 282 18.82 -32.22 -13.12
C GLY A 282 19.59 -33.38 -12.47
N GLN A 283 18.93 -34.40 -11.90
CA GLN A 283 19.57 -35.68 -11.55
C GLN A 283 19.00 -36.80 -12.42
N GLU A 284 19.63 -36.96 -13.58
CA GLU A 284 20.32 -38.18 -14.03
C GLU A 284 21.28 -37.78 -15.15
#